data_AF-A0A9D1FX57-F1
#
_entry.id   AF-A0A9D1FX57-F1
#
_cell.length_a   1.000
_cell.length_b   1.000
_cell.length_c   1.000
_cell.angle_alpha   90.00
_cell.angle_beta   90.00
_cell.angle_gamma   90.00
#
_symmetry.space_group_name_H-M   'P 1'
#
loop_
_entity.id
_entity.type
_entity.pdbx_description
1 polymer ?
#
loop_
_entity_poly.entity_id
_entity_poly.type
_entity_poly.pdbx_seq_one_letter_code
_entity_poly.pdbx_strand_id
1 'polypeptide(L)'
;MKIPSVKFYTPQFKAHSYKIEPKCCYITIQTDNNPNLGENPYLVYDYLGRQEVEMKKENGLYSAEVHSAPWQKDFKYHIKYQDTGALDLKDGKEYSLNFDELRMESIALLRKQHRQPMVQFFKSGSAVGKVLYQDIIEYDEIENNIKEPSIIVCKRPVTGCINNPNVVGLILLSDDTGTLSHLGAMLRNSTKICAAVYDMKVIKQLQALNGQNIEMEVKNDYINFAKSDKIPMPMTYPTIKVPKLKYSDKILTSDEYTLDLVGAKAVNLRRLEKLVNDGKIDVKIPKSIALTHGYIQKLFDENEEQRESYEERKDVYLCKEAAYAPYCEKQCEERMSDLIETLRKNGIDNKLLMVRSAFNGEDLPDYSAAGIYDSTLAYVEPEDLYNSIIRVAQSKWGYKAIFSRKKYGIPDDAIQPTVVLQNYIKPDYKFTLYTDYEDNKLRLELYSDNIWRGHEAHQPNVFTYDKKTGELTYDSVQLVEPQVTYDENLNVKEMQPLKYNLSGKPEVFELIQKLIDSSLVIEKEFGAPQDIEGGFAGNEVYL
;
A
#
# COMPACT_ATOMS: atom_id res chain seq x y z
N MET A 1 62.16 38.45 1.49
CA MET A 1 61.64 37.09 1.23
C MET A 1 60.15 37.18 1.00
N LYS A 2 59.66 37.00 -0.23
CA LYS A 2 58.23 36.82 -0.52
C LYS A 2 57.93 35.33 -0.34
N ILE A 3 56.99 35.00 0.54
CA ILE A 3 56.45 33.65 0.72
C ILE A 3 55.77 33.27 -0.60
N PRO A 4 56.09 32.13 -1.23
CA PRO A 4 55.40 31.72 -2.44
C PRO A 4 53.95 31.37 -2.08
N SER A 5 53.01 31.85 -2.89
CA SER A 5 51.62 31.42 -2.85
C SER A 5 51.56 29.91 -3.03
N VAL A 6 51.02 29.20 -2.03
CA VAL A 6 50.67 27.78 -2.14
C VAL A 6 49.64 27.66 -3.27
N LYS A 7 50.09 27.17 -4.43
CA LYS A 7 49.18 26.70 -5.47
C LYS A 7 48.51 25.45 -4.89
N PHE A 8 47.23 25.55 -4.56
CA PHE A 8 46.39 24.38 -4.32
C PHE A 8 46.38 23.57 -5.62
N TYR A 9 47.21 22.53 -5.68
CA TYR A 9 47.07 21.49 -6.68
C TYR A 9 45.70 20.87 -6.42
N THR A 10 44.80 20.97 -7.39
CA THR A 10 43.52 20.26 -7.37
C THR A 10 43.79 18.93 -8.09
N PRO A 11 44.13 17.84 -7.37
CA PRO A 11 44.19 16.54 -8.02
C PRO A 11 42.80 16.24 -8.59
N GLN A 12 42.73 15.78 -9.84
CA GLN A 12 41.52 15.14 -10.35
C GLN A 12 41.41 13.75 -9.71
N PHE A 13 40.33 13.53 -8.95
CA PHE A 13 40.01 12.25 -8.31
C PHE A 13 39.63 11.19 -9.36
N LYS A 14 39.78 9.91 -9.03
CA LYS A 14 39.43 8.83 -9.97
C LYS A 14 37.94 8.52 -10.05
N ALA A 15 37.18 8.59 -8.94
CA ALA A 15 35.72 8.70 -8.97
C ALA A 15 35.08 8.73 -7.57
N HIS A 16 34.11 9.62 -7.39
CA HIS A 16 33.01 9.40 -6.44
C HIS A 16 32.02 8.36 -6.97
N SER A 17 31.27 7.73 -6.07
CA SER A 17 30.09 6.96 -6.44
C SER A 17 28.93 7.20 -5.51
N TYR A 18 27.74 7.03 -6.06
CA TYR A 18 26.47 7.39 -5.43
C TYR A 18 25.58 6.16 -5.38
N LYS A 19 25.33 5.66 -4.18
CA LYS A 19 24.37 4.58 -3.98
C LYS A 19 23.01 5.19 -3.68
N ILE A 20 22.05 4.90 -4.55
CA ILE A 20 20.69 5.42 -4.49
C ILE A 20 19.77 4.26 -4.17
N GLU A 21 19.11 4.34 -3.02
CA GLU A 21 17.89 3.59 -2.76
C GLU A 21 16.71 4.49 -3.12
N PRO A 22 15.99 4.24 -4.22
CA PRO A 22 15.10 5.24 -4.79
C PRO A 22 13.86 5.55 -3.95
N LYS A 23 13.56 4.71 -2.96
CA LYS A 23 12.44 4.88 -2.03
C LYS A 23 12.85 5.58 -0.72
N CYS A 24 14.15 5.82 -0.55
CA CYS A 24 14.73 6.32 0.67
C CYS A 24 15.05 7.81 0.56
N CYS A 25 15.03 8.52 1.69
CA CYS A 25 15.50 9.92 1.79
C CYS A 25 17.00 10.00 2.07
N TYR A 26 17.74 8.93 1.79
CA TYR A 26 19.16 8.82 2.08
C TYR A 26 19.94 8.52 0.79
N ILE A 27 21.12 9.12 0.69
CA ILE A 27 22.11 8.85 -0.34
C ILE A 27 23.39 8.38 0.34
N THR A 28 23.98 7.29 -0.16
CA THR A 28 25.34 6.92 0.26
C THR A 28 26.34 7.51 -0.73
N ILE A 29 27.24 8.35 -0.24
CA ILE A 29 28.35 8.90 -1.02
C ILE A 29 29.60 8.11 -0.68
N GLN A 30 30.32 7.67 -1.71
CA GLN A 30 31.53 6.87 -1.57
C GLN A 30 32.70 7.50 -2.34
N THR A 31 33.90 7.39 -1.79
CA THR A 31 35.15 7.80 -2.45
C THR A 31 36.21 6.70 -2.31
N ASP A 32 37.00 6.50 -3.36
CA ASP A 32 38.19 5.66 -3.33
C ASP A 32 39.39 6.36 -2.69
N ASN A 33 39.24 7.65 -2.35
CA ASN A 33 40.28 8.50 -1.78
C ASN A 33 41.58 8.46 -2.62
N ASN A 34 41.51 8.46 -3.95
CA ASN A 34 42.68 8.51 -4.82
C ASN A 34 42.89 9.94 -5.35
N PRO A 35 44.03 10.63 -5.11
CA PRO A 35 45.37 10.11 -4.79
C PRO A 35 45.80 10.12 -3.30
N ASN A 36 44.89 9.85 -2.38
CA ASN A 36 45.04 9.87 -0.92
C ASN A 36 45.22 11.29 -0.36
N LEU A 37 44.12 11.82 0.20
CA LEU A 37 44.11 13.13 0.86
C LEU A 37 44.26 13.07 2.39
N GLY A 38 44.29 11.87 2.98
CA GLY A 38 44.22 11.66 4.43
C GLY A 38 43.41 10.41 4.78
N GLU A 39 43.43 10.03 6.04
CA GLU A 39 42.75 8.82 6.53
C GLU A 39 41.49 9.13 7.35
N ASN A 40 41.20 10.42 7.64
CA ASN A 40 40.06 10.87 8.45
C ASN A 40 39.08 11.78 7.68
N PRO A 41 38.38 11.28 6.65
CA PRO A 41 37.43 12.04 5.84
C PRO A 41 36.06 12.25 6.53
N TYR A 42 35.56 13.47 6.41
CA TYR A 42 34.21 13.88 6.79
C TYR A 42 33.47 14.40 5.58
N LEU A 43 32.27 13.88 5.35
CA LEU A 43 31.36 14.40 4.34
C LEU A 43 30.69 15.66 4.89
N VAL A 44 30.87 16.78 4.19
CA VAL A 44 30.28 18.07 4.53
C VAL A 44 29.18 18.36 3.53
N TYR A 45 27.96 18.60 4.00
CA TYR A 45 26.80 18.85 3.14
C TYR A 45 25.82 19.84 3.77
N ASP A 46 24.94 20.42 2.97
CA ASP A 46 23.93 21.38 3.44
C ASP A 46 22.53 20.74 3.50
N TYR A 47 22.05 20.48 4.72
CA TYR A 47 20.71 20.00 5.02
C TYR A 47 20.22 20.57 6.36
N LEU A 48 19.24 21.47 6.31
CA LEU A 48 18.78 22.27 7.47
C LEU A 48 19.95 22.99 8.18
N GLY A 49 20.95 23.41 7.42
CA GLY A 49 22.25 23.88 7.90
C GLY A 49 23.39 22.95 7.48
N ARG A 50 24.63 23.41 7.64
CA ARG A 50 25.80 22.58 7.33
C ARG A 50 25.97 21.47 8.35
N GLN A 51 26.10 20.25 7.86
CA GLN A 51 26.41 19.08 8.66
C GLN A 51 27.76 18.49 8.23
N GLU A 52 28.49 17.93 9.21
CA GLU A 52 29.71 17.14 8.96
C GLU A 52 29.46 15.72 9.50
N VAL A 53 29.63 14.69 8.66
CA VAL A 53 29.43 13.28 9.02
C VAL A 53 30.71 12.52 8.73
N GLU A 54 31.23 11.77 9.71
CA GLU A 54 32.41 10.92 9.54
C GLU A 54 32.15 9.85 8.47
N MET A 55 33.09 9.69 7.54
CA MET A 55 33.02 8.64 6.53
C MET A 55 33.74 7.38 7.02
N LYS A 56 33.04 6.26 7.00
CA LYS A 56 33.56 4.96 7.44
C LYS A 56 34.25 4.23 6.30
N LYS A 57 35.38 3.59 6.60
CA LYS A 57 36.15 2.80 5.63
C LYS A 57 35.69 1.35 5.64
N GLU A 58 35.10 0.89 4.54
CA GLU A 58 34.67 -0.49 4.33
C GLU A 58 35.08 -0.95 2.92
N ASN A 59 35.63 -2.17 2.81
CA ASN A 59 36.06 -2.75 1.53
C ASN A 59 36.96 -1.84 0.66
N GLY A 60 37.79 -1.01 1.31
CA GLY A 60 38.70 -0.08 0.63
C GLY A 60 38.09 1.24 0.15
N LEU A 61 36.81 1.49 0.43
CA LEU A 61 36.13 2.76 0.14
C LEU A 61 35.78 3.49 1.44
N TYR A 62 35.86 4.81 1.42
CA TYR A 62 35.22 5.63 2.45
C TYR A 62 33.78 5.92 2.04
N SER A 63 32.85 5.80 2.97
CA SER A 63 31.44 6.07 2.69
C SER A 63 30.72 6.72 3.86
N ALA A 64 29.73 7.56 3.52
CA ALA A 64 28.77 8.09 4.48
C ALA A 64 27.38 8.05 3.87
N GLU A 65 26.40 7.62 4.66
CA GLU A 65 24.99 7.75 4.34
C GLU A 65 24.47 9.06 4.94
N VAL A 66 23.82 9.88 4.12
CA VAL A 66 23.33 11.20 4.52
C VAL A 66 21.90 11.41 4.08
N HIS A 67 21.15 12.12 4.91
CA HIS A 67 19.77 12.44 4.62
C HIS A 67 19.70 13.61 3.63
N SER A 68 18.87 13.47 2.60
CA SER A 68 18.48 14.54 1.71
C SER A 68 16.97 14.56 1.58
N ALA A 69 16.37 15.73 1.84
CA ALA A 69 14.95 15.88 1.67
C ALA A 69 14.57 15.60 0.20
N PRO A 70 13.48 14.86 -0.06
CA PRO A 70 13.00 14.59 -1.43
C PRO A 70 12.75 15.85 -2.28
N TRP A 71 12.50 17.00 -1.65
CA TRP A 71 12.26 18.28 -2.33
C TRP A 71 13.54 19.13 -2.52
N GLN A 72 14.70 18.66 -2.05
CA GLN A 72 15.97 19.35 -2.25
C GLN A 72 16.49 19.06 -3.66
N LYS A 73 16.34 20.03 -4.56
CA LYS A 73 16.76 19.91 -5.97
C LYS A 73 18.26 19.86 -6.16
N ASP A 74 19.01 20.56 -5.32
CA ASP A 74 20.48 20.61 -5.40
C ASP A 74 21.06 20.13 -4.06
N PHE A 75 21.43 18.85 -3.99
CA PHE A 75 22.20 18.32 -2.88
C PHE A 75 23.68 18.66 -3.10
N LYS A 76 24.21 19.55 -2.26
CA LYS A 76 25.60 20.02 -2.35
C LYS A 76 26.46 19.41 -1.26
N TYR A 77 27.67 18.98 -1.63
CA TYR A 77 28.61 18.41 -0.68
C TYR A 77 30.07 18.57 -1.09
N HIS A 78 30.97 18.35 -0.14
CA HIS A 78 32.40 18.12 -0.35
C HIS A 78 32.94 17.17 0.74
N ILE A 79 34.15 16.65 0.58
CA ILE A 79 34.80 15.83 1.62
C ILE A 79 35.97 16.62 2.22
N LYS A 80 36.05 16.65 3.54
CA LYS A 80 37.11 17.33 4.30
C LYS A 80 37.90 16.29 5.09
N TYR A 81 39.20 16.27 4.92
CA TYR A 81 40.11 15.38 5.62
C TYR A 81 40.64 16.11 6.84
N GLN A 82 40.13 15.78 8.03
CA GLN A 82 40.43 16.56 9.24
C GLN A 82 41.90 16.42 9.69
N ASP A 83 42.55 15.31 9.36
CA ASP A 83 43.93 15.02 9.67
C ASP A 83 44.93 15.84 8.84
N THR A 84 44.58 16.17 7.60
CA THR A 84 45.46 16.93 6.68
C THR A 84 44.98 18.35 6.39
N GLY A 85 43.71 18.64 6.65
CA GLY A 85 43.03 19.86 6.22
C GLY A 85 42.70 19.91 4.72
N ALA A 86 42.94 18.81 3.98
CA ALA A 86 42.65 18.74 2.55
C ALA A 86 41.13 18.73 2.27
N LEU A 87 40.74 19.28 1.13
CA LEU A 87 39.36 19.30 0.63
C LEU A 87 39.28 18.57 -0.71
N ASP A 88 38.31 17.67 -0.82
CA ASP A 88 37.88 17.04 -2.06
C ASP A 88 36.73 17.85 -2.66
N LEU A 89 37.00 18.48 -3.80
CA LEU A 89 36.09 19.39 -4.51
C LEU A 89 36.08 19.05 -6.00
N LYS A 90 34.92 19.18 -6.66
CA LYS A 90 34.77 19.04 -8.10
C LYS A 90 35.17 20.34 -8.79
N ASP A 91 36.33 20.36 -9.45
CA ASP A 91 36.88 21.53 -10.13
C ASP A 91 36.94 22.79 -9.23
N GLY A 92 37.28 22.60 -7.95
CA GLY A 92 37.37 23.65 -6.95
C GLY A 92 36.02 24.15 -6.40
N LYS A 93 34.92 23.46 -6.69
CA LYS A 93 33.58 23.73 -6.17
C LYS A 93 33.02 22.52 -5.45
N GLU A 94 31.96 22.74 -4.65
CA GLU A 94 31.18 21.64 -4.09
C GLU A 94 30.56 20.81 -5.22
N TYR A 95 30.50 19.50 -4.99
CA TYR A 95 29.70 18.60 -5.81
C TYR A 95 28.22 18.98 -5.68
N SER A 96 27.45 18.79 -6.75
CA SER A 96 26.02 19.07 -6.78
C SER A 96 25.29 17.93 -7.47
N LEU A 97 24.27 17.39 -6.82
CA LEU A 97 23.46 16.28 -7.32
C LEU A 97 21.99 16.66 -7.30
N ASN A 98 21.27 16.34 -8.38
CA ASN A 98 19.82 16.36 -8.38
C ASN A 98 19.29 15.03 -7.83
N PHE A 99 19.19 14.94 -6.51
CA PHE A 99 18.86 13.68 -5.84
C PHE A 99 17.47 13.16 -6.22
N ASP A 100 16.48 14.04 -6.38
CA ASP A 100 15.13 13.68 -6.80
C ASP A 100 15.11 13.08 -8.21
N GLU A 101 15.79 13.72 -9.17
CA GLU A 101 15.91 13.18 -10.54
C GLU A 101 16.67 11.85 -10.56
N LEU A 102 17.76 11.72 -9.80
CA LEU A 102 18.49 10.44 -9.65
C LEU A 102 17.62 9.34 -9.06
N ARG A 103 16.78 9.64 -8.07
CA ARG A 103 15.82 8.66 -7.52
C ARG A 103 14.82 8.22 -8.59
N MET A 104 14.22 9.16 -9.32
CA MET A 104 13.25 8.83 -10.37
C MET A 104 13.87 8.04 -11.52
N GLU A 105 15.07 8.40 -11.96
CA GLU A 105 15.83 7.67 -12.98
C GLU A 105 16.17 6.24 -12.52
N SER A 106 16.58 6.09 -11.24
CA SER A 106 16.86 4.78 -10.66
C SER A 106 15.62 3.89 -10.63
N ILE A 107 14.44 4.43 -10.26
CA ILE A 107 13.17 3.68 -10.33
C ILE A 107 12.92 3.24 -11.78
N ALA A 108 12.96 4.18 -12.74
CA ALA A 108 12.71 3.88 -14.15
C ALA A 108 13.66 2.81 -14.70
N LEU A 109 14.94 2.84 -14.30
CA LEU A 109 15.95 1.86 -14.68
C LEU A 109 15.62 0.46 -14.13
N LEU A 110 15.37 0.36 -12.82
CA LEU A 110 15.04 -0.89 -12.15
C LEU A 110 13.76 -1.51 -12.74
N ARG A 111 12.75 -0.68 -13.02
CA ARG A 111 11.50 -1.14 -13.63
C ARG A 111 11.74 -1.77 -14.98
N LYS A 112 12.49 -1.10 -15.86
CA LYS A 112 12.84 -1.63 -17.19
C LYS A 112 13.65 -2.92 -17.10
N GLN A 113 14.64 -2.97 -16.22
CA GLN A 113 15.48 -4.16 -16.06
C GLN A 113 14.68 -5.38 -15.57
N HIS A 114 13.70 -5.15 -14.70
CA HIS A 114 12.93 -6.22 -14.03
C HIS A 114 11.51 -6.37 -14.56
N ARG A 115 11.25 -5.89 -15.78
CA ARG A 115 9.98 -6.02 -16.52
C ARG A 115 8.76 -5.48 -15.77
N GLN A 116 8.95 -4.47 -14.95
CA GLN A 116 7.83 -3.76 -14.33
C GLN A 116 7.27 -2.68 -15.25
N PRO A 117 5.95 -2.40 -15.18
CA PRO A 117 5.30 -1.47 -16.08
C PRO A 117 5.75 -0.03 -15.84
N MET A 118 6.11 0.71 -16.89
CA MET A 118 6.47 2.14 -16.78
C MET A 118 5.26 3.06 -16.55
N VAL A 119 4.07 2.54 -16.86
CA VAL A 119 2.77 3.10 -16.49
C VAL A 119 1.97 1.99 -15.84
N GLN A 120 1.79 2.08 -14.53
CA GLN A 120 1.01 1.12 -13.77
C GLN A 120 -0.38 1.69 -13.54
N PHE A 121 -1.40 1.14 -14.21
CA PHE A 121 -2.77 1.59 -13.95
C PHE A 121 -3.33 0.96 -12.67
N PHE A 122 -4.09 1.74 -11.90
CA PHE A 122 -5.01 1.26 -10.88
C PHE A 122 -6.42 1.15 -11.45
N LYS A 123 -6.77 2.10 -12.35
CA LYS A 123 -8.00 2.10 -13.14
C LYS A 123 -7.74 2.58 -14.56
N SER A 124 -8.04 1.70 -15.52
CA SER A 124 -8.08 2.03 -16.93
C SER A 124 -9.37 2.79 -17.27
N GLY A 125 -9.32 3.62 -18.31
CA GLY A 125 -10.47 4.40 -18.76
C GLY A 125 -10.06 5.68 -19.48
N SER A 126 -11.00 6.63 -19.55
CA SER A 126 -10.75 7.95 -20.10
C SER A 126 -11.39 9.04 -19.25
N ALA A 127 -10.76 10.20 -19.18
CA ALA A 127 -11.28 11.37 -18.50
C ALA A 127 -10.94 12.66 -19.27
N VAL A 128 -11.83 13.64 -19.14
CA VAL A 128 -11.58 15.03 -19.55
C VAL A 128 -11.56 15.88 -18.30
N GLY A 129 -10.50 16.67 -18.11
CA GLY A 129 -10.38 17.54 -16.95
C GLY A 129 -9.17 18.46 -17.02
N LYS A 130 -9.16 19.45 -16.13
CA LYS A 130 -8.03 20.37 -15.96
C LYS A 130 -6.89 19.68 -15.23
N VAL A 131 -5.67 19.78 -15.75
CA VAL A 131 -4.48 19.26 -15.08
C VAL A 131 -4.15 20.14 -13.88
N LEU A 132 -4.07 19.54 -12.70
CA LEU A 132 -3.59 20.19 -11.47
C LEU A 132 -2.31 19.48 -11.02
N TYR A 133 -1.16 20.06 -11.34
CA TYR A 133 0.15 19.53 -10.95
C TYR A 133 0.68 20.20 -9.69
N GLN A 134 0.97 19.38 -8.68
CA GLN A 134 1.70 19.75 -7.46
C GLN A 134 2.48 18.53 -6.97
N ASP A 135 3.69 18.71 -6.43
CA ASP A 135 4.46 17.57 -5.89
C ASP A 135 3.73 16.89 -4.73
N ILE A 136 3.14 17.67 -3.83
CA ILE A 136 2.33 17.22 -2.70
C ILE A 136 1.03 18.04 -2.71
N ILE A 137 -0.11 17.36 -2.60
CA ILE A 137 -1.42 17.98 -2.51
C ILE A 137 -2.12 17.49 -1.24
N GLU A 138 -2.59 18.44 -0.44
CA GLU A 138 -3.22 18.20 0.86
C GLU A 138 -4.69 17.77 0.71
N TYR A 139 -5.19 17.00 1.67
CA TYR A 139 -6.56 16.46 1.62
C TYR A 139 -7.63 17.56 1.49
N ASP A 140 -7.50 18.63 2.28
CA ASP A 140 -8.46 19.76 2.26
C ASP A 140 -8.48 20.45 0.89
N GLU A 141 -7.34 20.50 0.20
CA GLU A 141 -7.26 21.05 -1.15
C GLU A 141 -8.02 20.17 -2.16
N ILE A 142 -7.86 18.85 -2.06
CA ILE A 142 -8.60 17.89 -2.90
C ILE A 142 -10.09 18.02 -2.67
N GLU A 143 -10.54 18.00 -1.42
CA GLU A 143 -11.97 17.93 -1.10
C GLU A 143 -12.70 19.26 -1.23
N ASN A 144 -12.10 20.34 -0.72
CA ASN A 144 -12.79 21.61 -0.56
C ASN A 144 -12.40 22.66 -1.60
N ASN A 145 -11.24 22.56 -2.27
CA ASN A 145 -10.78 23.62 -3.19
C ASN A 145 -10.97 23.27 -4.68
N ILE A 146 -11.02 22.00 -5.06
CA ILE A 146 -11.25 21.62 -6.47
C ILE A 146 -12.75 21.79 -6.82
N LYS A 147 -13.07 22.84 -7.59
CA LYS A 147 -14.44 23.22 -7.98
C LYS A 147 -14.86 22.82 -9.39
N GLU A 148 -13.91 22.39 -10.22
CA GLU A 148 -14.15 21.99 -11.61
C GLU A 148 -13.47 20.64 -11.89
N PRO A 149 -14.00 19.83 -12.82
CA PRO A 149 -13.45 18.51 -13.07
C PRO A 149 -11.97 18.55 -13.47
N SER A 150 -11.14 17.87 -12.68
CA SER A 150 -9.69 17.98 -12.69
C SER A 150 -9.00 16.61 -12.65
N ILE A 151 -7.84 16.53 -13.30
CA ILE A 151 -6.91 15.41 -13.24
C ILE A 151 -5.74 15.87 -12.36
N ILE A 152 -5.61 15.28 -11.18
CA ILE A 152 -4.52 15.57 -10.26
C ILE A 152 -3.27 14.84 -10.74
N VAL A 153 -2.14 15.54 -10.79
CA VAL A 153 -0.83 14.97 -11.08
C VAL A 153 0.09 15.30 -9.91
N CYS A 154 0.53 14.30 -9.15
CA CYS A 154 1.34 14.53 -7.95
C CYS A 154 2.31 13.40 -7.64
N LYS A 155 3.37 13.70 -6.88
CA LYS A 155 4.31 12.66 -6.41
C LYS A 155 3.67 11.83 -5.29
N ARG A 156 3.01 12.50 -4.36
CA ARG A 156 2.35 11.86 -3.23
C ARG A 156 1.07 12.61 -2.85
N PRO A 157 -0.12 12.01 -3.00
CA PRO A 157 -1.34 12.55 -2.40
C PRO A 157 -1.33 12.29 -0.89
N VAL A 158 -2.00 13.15 -0.11
CA VAL A 158 -2.44 12.75 1.23
C VAL A 158 -3.54 11.69 1.04
N THR A 159 -3.17 10.42 1.22
CA THR A 159 -4.05 9.29 0.91
C THR A 159 -5.24 9.23 1.87
N GLY A 160 -6.42 9.05 1.28
CA GLY A 160 -7.74 8.98 1.93
C GLY A 160 -8.81 8.91 0.84
N CYS A 161 -9.99 8.36 1.13
CA CYS A 161 -11.10 8.27 0.18
C CYS A 161 -11.34 9.64 -0.49
N ILE A 162 -11.11 9.74 -1.81
CA ILE A 162 -11.41 10.95 -2.56
C ILE A 162 -12.91 10.96 -2.83
N ASN A 163 -13.59 11.95 -2.25
CA ASN A 163 -15.03 12.12 -2.32
C ASN A 163 -15.45 13.23 -3.27
N ASN A 164 -14.57 14.20 -3.50
CA ASN A 164 -14.88 15.30 -4.40
C ASN A 164 -15.16 14.77 -5.82
N PRO A 165 -16.40 14.94 -6.34
CA PRO A 165 -16.75 14.43 -7.66
C PRO A 165 -16.02 15.16 -8.79
N ASN A 166 -15.44 16.33 -8.54
CA ASN A 166 -14.60 17.01 -9.52
C ASN A 166 -13.23 16.34 -9.70
N VAL A 167 -12.81 15.41 -8.84
CA VAL A 167 -11.56 14.67 -9.06
C VAL A 167 -11.84 13.51 -10.00
N VAL A 168 -11.68 13.73 -11.29
CA VAL A 168 -12.00 12.74 -12.34
C VAL A 168 -10.82 11.83 -12.66
N GLY A 169 -9.59 12.23 -12.33
CA GLY A 169 -8.39 11.44 -12.56
C GLY A 169 -7.30 11.73 -11.54
N LEU A 170 -6.43 10.73 -11.29
CA LEU A 170 -5.29 10.84 -10.39
C LEU A 170 -4.07 10.14 -11.00
N ILE A 171 -3.00 10.89 -11.25
CA ILE A 171 -1.73 10.41 -11.78
C ILE A 171 -0.63 10.61 -10.73
N LEU A 172 -0.04 9.49 -10.31
CA LEU A 172 0.99 9.43 -9.28
C LEU A 172 2.36 9.35 -9.94
N LEU A 173 3.33 10.14 -9.48
CA LEU A 173 4.66 10.23 -10.10
C LEU A 173 5.74 9.40 -9.37
N SER A 174 5.41 8.83 -8.21
CA SER A 174 6.36 8.07 -7.38
C SER A 174 5.70 7.03 -6.47
N ASP A 175 4.53 6.52 -6.86
CA ASP A 175 3.77 5.57 -6.04
C ASP A 175 3.98 4.14 -6.53
N ASP A 176 4.39 3.25 -5.63
CA ASP A 176 4.74 1.85 -5.91
C ASP A 176 3.73 0.84 -5.32
N THR A 177 2.52 1.30 -5.05
CA THR A 177 1.46 0.48 -4.50
C THR A 177 1.09 -0.65 -5.46
N GLY A 178 0.93 -1.88 -4.95
CA GLY A 178 0.37 -3.00 -5.73
C GLY A 178 -1.03 -2.66 -6.23
N THR A 179 -1.37 -3.02 -7.47
CA THR A 179 -2.65 -2.66 -8.07
C THR A 179 -3.83 -3.29 -7.33
N LEU A 180 -3.64 -4.45 -6.71
CA LEU A 180 -4.66 -5.20 -5.97
C LEU A 180 -4.63 -4.95 -4.45
N SER A 181 -3.68 -4.13 -3.96
CA SER A 181 -3.65 -3.75 -2.54
C SER A 181 -4.89 -2.93 -2.12
N HIS A 182 -5.13 -2.79 -0.82
CA HIS A 182 -6.20 -1.93 -0.30
C HIS A 182 -6.13 -0.49 -0.82
N LEU A 183 -4.96 0.14 -0.80
CA LEU A 183 -4.77 1.47 -1.38
C LEU A 183 -5.02 1.45 -2.88
N GLY A 184 -4.55 0.44 -3.61
CA GLY A 184 -4.85 0.27 -5.04
C GLY A 184 -6.35 0.16 -5.34
N ALA A 185 -7.09 -0.60 -4.53
CA ALA A 185 -8.55 -0.72 -4.62
C ALA A 185 -9.26 0.62 -4.32
N MET A 186 -8.81 1.34 -3.29
CA MET A 186 -9.33 2.68 -2.97
C MET A 186 -9.10 3.66 -4.12
N LEU A 187 -7.90 3.68 -4.70
CA LEU A 187 -7.54 4.51 -5.85
C LEU A 187 -8.41 4.17 -7.07
N ARG A 188 -8.61 2.89 -7.36
CA ARG A 188 -9.45 2.41 -8.47
C ARG A 188 -10.90 2.87 -8.33
N ASN A 189 -11.43 2.87 -7.12
CA ASN A 189 -12.83 3.24 -6.88
C ASN A 189 -13.06 4.75 -6.70
N SER A 190 -11.98 5.54 -6.75
CA SER A 190 -12.04 6.98 -6.48
C SER A 190 -12.22 7.87 -7.70
N THR A 191 -11.74 7.46 -8.88
CA THR A 191 -11.67 8.32 -10.08
C THR A 191 -12.15 7.58 -11.35
N LYS A 192 -12.21 8.24 -12.51
CA LYS A 192 -12.44 7.59 -13.82
C LYS A 192 -11.17 6.91 -14.35
N ILE A 193 -10.02 7.50 -14.04
CA ILE A 193 -8.69 7.01 -14.42
C ILE A 193 -7.74 7.16 -13.25
N CYS A 194 -6.87 6.17 -13.05
CA CYS A 194 -5.80 6.28 -12.05
C CYS A 194 -4.59 5.45 -12.48
N ALA A 195 -3.40 6.06 -12.41
CA ALA A 195 -2.14 5.38 -12.73
C ALA A 195 -0.95 5.97 -11.97
N ALA A 196 0.08 5.16 -11.74
CA ALA A 196 1.42 5.60 -11.45
C ALA A 196 2.26 5.66 -12.73
N VAL A 197 3.00 6.74 -12.93
CA VAL A 197 3.81 7.02 -14.13
C VAL A 197 5.25 7.28 -13.71
N TYR A 198 6.18 6.56 -14.34
CA TYR A 198 7.61 6.64 -14.03
C TYR A 198 8.46 7.07 -15.23
N ASP A 199 7.84 7.30 -16.39
CA ASP A 199 8.55 7.79 -17.57
C ASP A 199 8.76 9.31 -17.48
N MET A 200 10.00 9.73 -17.25
CA MET A 200 10.36 11.15 -17.11
C MET A 200 9.92 12.06 -18.27
N LYS A 201 9.81 11.54 -19.50
CA LYS A 201 9.32 12.34 -20.63
C LYS A 201 7.84 12.61 -20.49
N VAL A 202 7.06 11.58 -20.14
CA VAL A 202 5.61 11.70 -19.88
C VAL A 202 5.36 12.64 -18.71
N ILE A 203 6.13 12.50 -17.62
CA ILE A 203 6.02 13.36 -16.44
C ILE A 203 6.25 14.83 -16.80
N LYS A 204 7.35 15.15 -17.51
CA LYS A 204 7.67 16.52 -17.95
C LYS A 204 6.57 17.09 -18.85
N GLN A 205 5.95 16.27 -19.71
CA GLN A 205 4.82 16.68 -20.56
C GLN A 205 3.56 17.00 -19.73
N LEU A 206 3.21 16.16 -18.75
CA LEU A 206 2.06 16.41 -17.87
C LEU A 206 2.25 17.67 -17.02
N GLN A 207 3.45 17.88 -16.47
CA GLN A 207 3.81 19.10 -15.73
C GLN A 207 3.64 20.36 -16.58
N ALA A 208 4.05 20.32 -17.85
CA ALA A 208 3.92 21.44 -18.78
C ALA A 208 2.45 21.77 -19.15
N LEU A 209 1.53 20.84 -18.90
CA LEU A 209 0.09 21.02 -19.14
C LEU A 209 -0.66 21.52 -17.89
N ASN A 210 0.03 21.84 -16.79
CA ASN A 210 -0.60 22.37 -15.59
C ASN A 210 -1.53 23.56 -15.89
N GLY A 211 -2.74 23.51 -15.36
CA GLY A 211 -3.80 24.50 -15.57
C GLY A 211 -4.57 24.37 -16.88
N GLN A 212 -4.23 23.42 -17.76
CA GLN A 212 -4.88 23.22 -19.05
C GLN A 212 -5.88 22.06 -19.03
N ASN A 213 -6.94 22.15 -19.83
CA ASN A 213 -7.87 21.05 -20.04
C ASN A 213 -7.28 20.04 -21.01
N ILE A 214 -7.32 18.77 -20.62
CA ILE A 214 -6.88 17.65 -21.44
C ILE A 214 -7.95 16.58 -21.49
N GLU A 215 -7.89 15.79 -22.55
CA GLU A 215 -8.47 14.46 -22.60
C GLU A 215 -7.35 13.46 -22.40
N MET A 216 -7.55 12.51 -21.49
CA MET A 216 -6.58 11.48 -21.14
C MET A 216 -7.21 10.09 -21.21
N GLU A 217 -6.47 9.14 -21.78
CA GLU A 217 -6.77 7.71 -21.77
C GLU A 217 -5.65 6.96 -21.04
N VAL A 218 -6.04 6.06 -20.13
CA VAL A 218 -5.14 5.19 -19.36
C VAL A 218 -5.50 3.73 -19.63
N LYS A 219 -4.52 2.92 -20.01
CA LYS A 219 -4.57 1.45 -20.18
C LYS A 219 -3.22 0.85 -19.75
N ASN A 220 -3.07 -0.48 -19.72
CA ASN A 220 -1.78 -1.08 -19.38
C ASN A 220 -0.65 -0.56 -20.26
N ASP A 221 0.45 -0.15 -19.59
CA ASP A 221 1.65 0.43 -20.20
C ASP A 221 1.39 1.61 -21.16
N TYR A 222 0.21 2.24 -21.04
CA TYR A 222 -0.25 3.21 -22.01
C TYR A 222 -0.98 4.36 -21.33
N ILE A 223 -0.45 5.57 -21.54
CA ILE A 223 -1.10 6.82 -21.18
C ILE A 223 -1.00 7.76 -22.37
N ASN A 224 -2.15 8.18 -22.88
CA ASN A 224 -2.24 9.15 -23.97
C ASN A 224 -3.06 10.34 -23.51
N PHE A 225 -2.60 11.53 -23.87
CA PHE A 225 -3.31 12.77 -23.56
C PHE A 225 -3.07 13.84 -24.61
N ALA A 226 -4.07 14.69 -24.78
CA ALA A 226 -4.00 15.87 -25.64
C ALA A 226 -4.82 17.01 -25.03
N LYS A 227 -4.49 18.25 -25.37
CA LYS A 227 -5.34 19.39 -25.03
C LYS A 227 -6.74 19.16 -25.59
N SER A 228 -7.76 19.54 -24.83
CA SER A 228 -9.13 19.29 -25.21
C SER A 228 -10.00 20.52 -24.95
N ASP A 229 -10.86 20.82 -25.93
CA ASP A 229 -11.94 21.81 -25.81
C ASP A 229 -13.25 21.15 -25.31
N LYS A 230 -13.23 19.83 -25.04
CA LYS A 230 -14.39 19.12 -24.48
C LYS A 230 -14.74 19.70 -23.11
N ILE A 231 -16.03 19.82 -22.85
CA ILE A 231 -16.54 20.30 -21.56
C ILE A 231 -16.32 19.20 -20.50
N PRO A 232 -15.49 19.43 -19.47
CA PRO A 232 -15.29 18.46 -18.39
C PRO A 232 -16.59 18.22 -17.60
N MET A 233 -16.84 16.97 -17.21
CA MET A 233 -17.99 16.60 -16.37
C MET A 233 -17.54 15.92 -15.07
N PRO A 234 -18.16 16.26 -13.93
CA PRO A 234 -17.84 15.63 -12.65
C PRO A 234 -18.17 14.13 -12.66
N MET A 235 -17.66 13.43 -11.67
CA MET A 235 -18.04 12.08 -11.29
C MET A 235 -19.47 12.06 -10.77
N THR A 236 -20.13 10.92 -10.96
CA THR A 236 -21.38 10.57 -10.30
C THR A 236 -21.16 9.25 -9.55
N TYR A 237 -21.69 9.17 -8.34
CA TYR A 237 -21.62 7.95 -7.53
C TYR A 237 -23.04 7.41 -7.30
N PRO A 238 -23.25 6.08 -7.39
CA PRO A 238 -24.55 5.49 -7.11
C PRO A 238 -24.89 5.64 -5.62
N THR A 239 -26.19 5.68 -5.31
CA THR A 239 -26.65 5.50 -3.94
C THR A 239 -26.71 4.01 -3.62
N ILE A 240 -26.06 3.60 -2.53
CA ILE A 240 -26.00 2.20 -2.12
C ILE A 240 -27.00 1.94 -1.01
N LYS A 241 -27.79 0.87 -1.15
CA LYS A 241 -28.70 0.40 -0.10
C LYS A 241 -28.05 -0.74 0.66
N VAL A 242 -27.89 -0.55 1.96
CA VAL A 242 -27.31 -1.57 2.84
C VAL A 242 -28.43 -2.46 3.42
N PRO A 243 -28.35 -3.80 3.26
CA PRO A 243 -29.30 -4.72 3.88
C PRO A 243 -29.24 -4.66 5.42
N LYS A 244 -30.40 -4.58 6.07
CA LYS A 244 -30.47 -4.59 7.54
C LYS A 244 -30.28 -6.01 8.07
N LEU A 245 -29.46 -6.14 9.11
CA LEU A 245 -29.31 -7.40 9.85
C LEU A 245 -30.51 -7.62 10.79
N LYS A 246 -30.94 -8.88 10.87
CA LYS A 246 -31.82 -9.37 11.92
C LYS A 246 -31.06 -9.37 13.24
N TYR A 247 -31.72 -8.89 14.29
CA TYR A 247 -31.12 -8.90 15.62
C TYR A 247 -30.85 -10.33 16.08
N SER A 248 -29.61 -10.57 16.49
CA SER A 248 -29.13 -11.75 17.18
C SER A 248 -28.02 -11.29 18.11
N ASP A 249 -27.98 -11.85 19.31
CA ASP A 249 -26.95 -11.63 20.32
C ASP A 249 -26.10 -12.89 20.57
N LYS A 250 -26.15 -13.83 19.62
CA LYS A 250 -25.45 -15.11 19.70
C LYS A 250 -24.10 -15.05 19.00
N ILE A 251 -23.20 -15.92 19.46
CA ILE A 251 -22.02 -16.35 18.71
C ILE A 251 -22.47 -17.42 17.72
N LEU A 252 -22.08 -17.31 16.47
CA LEU A 252 -22.47 -18.25 15.41
C LEU A 252 -21.25 -18.98 14.84
N THR A 253 -21.42 -20.26 14.53
CA THR A 253 -20.47 -21.03 13.72
C THR A 253 -20.79 -20.88 12.23
N SER A 254 -19.86 -21.26 11.35
CA SER A 254 -20.02 -21.06 9.90
C SER A 254 -21.27 -21.73 9.32
N ASP A 255 -21.71 -22.86 9.85
CA ASP A 255 -22.95 -23.55 9.44
C ASP A 255 -24.23 -22.72 9.69
N GLU A 256 -24.19 -21.78 10.62
CA GLU A 256 -25.29 -20.89 10.98
C GLU A 256 -25.27 -19.56 10.20
N TYR A 257 -24.21 -19.28 9.43
CA TYR A 257 -24.07 -18.02 8.73
C TYR A 257 -25.12 -17.84 7.64
N THR A 258 -25.83 -16.72 7.72
CA THR A 258 -26.83 -16.25 6.77
C THR A 258 -26.63 -14.76 6.53
N LEU A 259 -27.04 -14.28 5.36
CA LEU A 259 -26.82 -12.89 4.95
C LEU A 259 -27.47 -11.90 5.93
N ASP A 260 -28.64 -12.24 6.47
CA ASP A 260 -29.38 -11.42 7.42
C ASP A 260 -28.87 -11.50 8.86
N LEU A 261 -27.95 -12.41 9.20
CA LEU A 261 -27.36 -12.48 10.55
C LEU A 261 -25.95 -11.89 10.62
N VAL A 262 -25.12 -12.13 9.60
CA VAL A 262 -23.66 -11.87 9.67
C VAL A 262 -23.08 -11.16 8.45
N GLY A 263 -23.91 -10.80 7.47
CA GLY A 263 -23.46 -10.13 6.24
C GLY A 263 -22.78 -11.05 5.21
N ALA A 264 -22.38 -10.47 4.08
CA ALA A 264 -21.91 -11.20 2.91
C ALA A 264 -20.53 -11.85 3.11
N LYS A 265 -19.59 -11.14 3.73
CA LYS A 265 -18.22 -11.63 3.93
C LYS A 265 -18.13 -12.92 4.74
N ALA A 266 -18.84 -12.99 5.87
CA ALA A 266 -18.93 -14.21 6.67
C ALA A 266 -19.60 -15.35 5.90
N VAL A 267 -20.70 -15.07 5.18
CA VAL A 267 -21.36 -16.07 4.32
C VAL A 267 -20.44 -16.57 3.20
N ASN A 268 -19.60 -15.71 2.63
CA ASN A 268 -18.61 -16.11 1.62
C ASN A 268 -17.57 -17.08 2.21
N LEU A 269 -17.10 -16.87 3.45
CA LEU A 269 -16.23 -17.84 4.14
C LEU A 269 -16.91 -19.22 4.27
N ARG A 270 -18.18 -19.26 4.72
CA ARG A 270 -18.96 -20.51 4.76
C ARG A 270 -19.03 -21.18 3.39
N ARG A 271 -19.25 -20.41 2.33
CA ARG A 271 -19.31 -20.94 0.95
C ARG A 271 -17.98 -21.55 0.53
N LEU A 272 -16.85 -20.91 0.86
CA LEU A 272 -15.52 -21.45 0.60
C LEU A 272 -15.27 -22.74 1.39
N GLU A 273 -15.62 -22.79 2.68
CA GLU A 273 -15.52 -24.01 3.49
C GLU A 273 -16.33 -25.17 2.88
N LYS A 274 -17.53 -24.88 2.38
CA LYS A 274 -18.35 -25.86 1.68
C LYS A 274 -17.66 -26.39 0.42
N LEU A 275 -17.05 -25.53 -0.40
CA LEU A 275 -16.34 -25.95 -1.60
C LEU A 275 -15.15 -26.87 -1.26
N VAL A 276 -14.42 -26.59 -0.17
CA VAL A 276 -13.35 -27.47 0.32
C VAL A 276 -13.91 -28.81 0.79
N ASN A 277 -14.97 -28.81 1.60
CA ASN A 277 -15.59 -30.04 2.13
C ASN A 277 -16.20 -30.91 1.02
N ASP A 278 -16.75 -30.28 -0.03
CA ASP A 278 -17.27 -30.96 -1.21
C ASP A 278 -16.14 -31.43 -2.16
N GLY A 279 -14.87 -31.16 -1.84
CA GLY A 279 -13.70 -31.55 -2.64
C GLY A 279 -13.57 -30.82 -3.98
N LYS A 280 -14.24 -29.66 -4.13
CA LYS A 280 -14.26 -28.88 -5.37
C LYS A 280 -13.03 -27.99 -5.54
N ILE A 281 -12.42 -27.57 -4.44
CA ILE A 281 -11.20 -26.75 -4.41
C ILE A 281 -10.19 -27.36 -3.45
N ASP A 282 -8.91 -27.22 -3.76
CA ASP A 282 -7.81 -27.73 -2.94
C ASP A 282 -7.13 -26.54 -2.25
N VAL A 283 -7.72 -26.08 -1.15
CA VAL A 283 -7.20 -25.00 -0.30
C VAL A 283 -7.63 -25.27 1.15
N LYS A 284 -7.09 -24.49 2.09
CA LYS A 284 -7.51 -24.49 3.49
C LYS A 284 -8.25 -23.19 3.81
N ILE A 285 -9.36 -23.29 4.54
CA ILE A 285 -10.07 -22.13 5.09
C ILE A 285 -9.90 -22.16 6.61
N PRO A 286 -9.37 -21.09 7.24
CA PRO A 286 -9.33 -21.00 8.70
C PRO A 286 -10.73 -21.02 9.27
N LYS A 287 -10.97 -21.98 10.19
CA LYS A 287 -12.22 -22.05 10.95
C LYS A 287 -12.56 -20.71 11.58
N SER A 288 -13.84 -20.35 11.50
CA SER A 288 -14.35 -19.07 12.00
C SER A 288 -15.54 -19.20 12.93
N ILE A 289 -15.68 -18.22 13.83
CA ILE A 289 -16.96 -17.87 14.47
C ILE A 289 -17.28 -16.40 14.17
N ALA A 290 -18.56 -16.05 14.22
CA ALA A 290 -19.01 -14.68 14.02
C ALA A 290 -19.73 -14.16 15.27
N LEU A 291 -19.35 -12.95 15.68
CA LEU A 291 -20.02 -12.15 16.68
C LEU A 291 -21.03 -11.27 15.99
N THR A 292 -22.30 -11.60 16.18
CA THR A 292 -23.44 -10.90 15.55
C THR A 292 -23.57 -9.46 16.05
N HIS A 293 -24.27 -8.62 15.29
CA HIS A 293 -24.45 -7.21 15.65
C HIS A 293 -25.05 -6.97 17.04
N GLY A 294 -26.01 -7.79 17.48
CA GLY A 294 -26.56 -7.67 18.84
C GLY A 294 -25.57 -8.09 19.91
N TYR A 295 -24.66 -9.04 19.63
CA TYR A 295 -23.59 -9.41 20.56
C TYR A 295 -22.62 -8.24 20.75
N ILE A 296 -22.23 -7.60 19.64
CA ILE A 296 -21.39 -6.40 19.65
C ILE A 296 -22.10 -5.25 20.36
N GLN A 297 -23.41 -5.07 20.15
CA GLN A 297 -24.19 -4.05 20.83
C GLN A 297 -24.17 -4.23 22.36
N LYS A 298 -24.33 -5.46 22.85
CA LYS A 298 -24.23 -5.74 24.29
C LYS A 298 -22.86 -5.37 24.87
N LEU A 299 -21.78 -5.65 24.15
CA LEU A 299 -20.43 -5.24 24.58
C LEU A 299 -20.32 -3.71 24.76
N PHE A 300 -21.00 -2.93 23.90
CA PHE A 300 -21.04 -1.47 24.06
C PHE A 300 -21.95 -1.03 25.21
N ASP A 301 -23.13 -1.64 25.35
CA ASP A 301 -24.11 -1.27 26.38
C ASP A 301 -23.62 -1.61 27.80
N GLU A 302 -22.72 -2.59 27.94
CA GLU A 302 -22.14 -3.04 29.20
C GLU A 302 -21.05 -2.09 29.75
N ASN A 303 -20.59 -1.10 28.95
CA ASN A 303 -19.56 -0.12 29.33
C ASN A 303 -20.03 1.32 29.04
N GLU A 304 -20.39 2.05 30.09
CA GLU A 304 -20.96 3.41 30.00
C GLU A 304 -19.99 4.41 29.33
N GLU A 305 -18.69 4.33 29.63
CA GLU A 305 -17.66 5.16 28.97
C GLU A 305 -17.52 4.84 27.47
N GLN A 306 -17.70 3.58 27.08
CA GLN A 306 -17.73 3.18 25.67
C GLN A 306 -18.98 3.69 24.96
N ARG A 307 -20.12 3.65 25.62
CA ARG A 307 -21.38 4.19 25.10
C ARG A 307 -21.27 5.69 24.86
N GLU A 308 -20.67 6.42 25.81
CA GLU A 308 -20.38 7.85 25.65
C GLU A 308 -19.36 8.11 24.51
N SER A 309 -18.25 7.37 24.45
CA SER A 309 -17.27 7.47 23.35
C SER A 309 -17.88 7.16 21.98
N TYR A 310 -18.79 6.19 21.91
CA TYR A 310 -19.50 5.81 20.68
C TYR A 310 -20.45 6.91 20.19
N GLU A 311 -21.10 7.63 21.11
CA GLU A 311 -21.99 8.76 20.80
C GLU A 311 -21.21 10.03 20.44
N GLU A 312 -20.15 10.38 21.17
CA GLU A 312 -19.32 11.56 20.89
C GLU A 312 -18.63 11.51 19.51
N ARG A 313 -18.29 10.31 19.03
CA ARG A 313 -17.64 10.11 17.72
C ARG A 313 -18.57 10.39 16.53
N LYS A 314 -19.87 10.53 16.72
CA LYS A 314 -20.80 10.92 15.64
C LYS A 314 -20.55 12.35 15.13
N ASP A 315 -19.97 13.21 15.96
CA ASP A 315 -19.84 14.65 15.69
C ASP A 315 -18.40 15.10 15.33
N VAL A 316 -17.38 14.24 15.48
CA VAL A 316 -15.97 14.61 15.28
C VAL A 316 -15.48 14.20 13.87
N TYR A 317 -15.44 15.16 12.95
CA TYR A 317 -14.95 14.96 11.57
C TYR A 317 -13.45 14.71 11.40
N LEU A 318 -12.68 14.64 12.49
CA LEU A 318 -11.26 14.33 12.45
C LEU A 318 -10.87 13.54 13.70
N CYS A 319 -11.06 12.23 13.70
CA CYS A 319 -10.38 11.41 14.70
C CYS A 319 -8.90 11.24 14.31
N LYS A 320 -8.06 12.18 14.78
CA LYS A 320 -6.80 11.78 15.40
C LYS A 320 -7.17 10.82 16.53
N GLU A 321 -6.64 9.60 16.49
CA GLU A 321 -6.49 8.65 17.60
C GLU A 321 -7.30 8.96 18.88
N ALA A 322 -8.63 8.97 18.80
CA ALA A 322 -9.43 9.01 20.03
C ALA A 322 -9.20 7.69 20.74
N ALA A 323 -8.66 7.75 21.95
CA ALA A 323 -8.41 6.58 22.78
C ALA A 323 -9.72 5.79 22.95
N TYR A 324 -9.63 4.47 22.80
CA TYR A 324 -10.74 3.57 23.10
C TYR A 324 -10.92 3.53 24.62
N ALA A 325 -12.16 3.54 25.13
CA ALA A 325 -12.36 3.30 26.55
C ALA A 325 -11.79 1.91 26.91
N PRO A 326 -10.95 1.81 27.96
CA PRO A 326 -10.23 0.57 28.24
C PRO A 326 -11.18 -0.55 28.66
N TYR A 327 -10.70 -1.79 28.56
CA TYR A 327 -11.35 -2.97 29.12
C TYR A 327 -11.68 -2.75 30.61
N CYS A 328 -12.89 -3.12 31.01
CA CYS A 328 -13.33 -3.13 32.41
C CYS A 328 -13.61 -4.56 32.85
N GLU A 329 -12.71 -5.11 33.68
CA GLU A 329 -12.73 -6.50 34.15
C GLU A 329 -14.11 -6.90 34.73
N LYS A 330 -14.68 -6.07 35.60
CA LYS A 330 -15.99 -6.32 36.23
C LYS A 330 -17.16 -6.46 35.25
N GLN A 331 -17.06 -5.92 34.04
CA GLN A 331 -18.18 -5.86 33.09
C GLN A 331 -18.09 -6.91 31.98
N CYS A 332 -16.88 -7.35 31.61
CA CYS A 332 -16.66 -8.11 30.38
C CYS A 332 -15.98 -9.47 30.55
N GLU A 333 -15.46 -9.81 31.75
CA GLU A 333 -14.65 -11.02 31.96
C GLU A 333 -15.42 -12.33 31.72
N GLU A 334 -16.65 -12.45 32.24
CA GLU A 334 -17.48 -13.64 32.06
C GLU A 334 -17.78 -13.88 30.57
N ARG A 335 -18.21 -12.83 29.85
CA ARG A 335 -18.53 -12.89 28.43
C ARG A 335 -17.32 -13.23 27.55
N MET A 336 -16.13 -12.67 27.87
CA MET A 336 -14.90 -13.02 27.16
C MET A 336 -14.44 -14.44 27.48
N SER A 337 -14.60 -14.90 28.72
CA SER A 337 -14.30 -16.28 29.10
C SER A 337 -15.18 -17.29 28.36
N ASP A 338 -16.49 -17.03 28.29
CA ASP A 338 -17.46 -17.83 27.51
C ASP A 338 -17.11 -17.85 26.02
N LEU A 339 -16.70 -16.71 25.47
CA LEU A 339 -16.25 -16.59 24.09
C LEU A 339 -14.99 -17.44 23.83
N ILE A 340 -14.01 -17.37 24.72
CA ILE A 340 -12.77 -18.17 24.63
C ILE A 340 -13.07 -19.68 24.74
N GLU A 341 -13.97 -20.08 25.63
CA GLU A 341 -14.41 -21.47 25.72
C GLU A 341 -15.13 -21.92 24.44
N THR A 342 -15.99 -21.06 23.89
CA THR A 342 -16.69 -21.30 22.63
C THR A 342 -15.73 -21.46 21.46
N LEU A 343 -14.71 -20.61 21.36
CA LEU A 343 -13.63 -20.71 20.37
C LEU A 343 -12.94 -22.09 20.45
N ARG A 344 -12.52 -22.50 21.65
CA ARG A 344 -11.87 -23.80 21.89
C ARG A 344 -12.77 -24.98 21.51
N LYS A 345 -14.06 -24.96 21.90
CA LYS A 345 -15.04 -26.00 21.55
C LYS A 345 -15.23 -26.17 20.05
N ASN A 346 -15.03 -25.10 19.27
CA ASN A 346 -15.15 -25.12 17.81
C ASN A 346 -13.82 -25.38 17.07
N GLY A 347 -12.74 -25.68 17.81
CA GLY A 347 -11.42 -25.94 17.23
C GLY A 347 -10.72 -24.68 16.71
N ILE A 348 -10.99 -23.54 17.34
CA ILE A 348 -10.27 -22.28 17.16
C ILE A 348 -9.41 -22.09 18.42
N ASP A 349 -8.24 -22.70 18.43
CA ASP A 349 -7.37 -22.90 19.60
C ASP A 349 -5.99 -22.26 19.46
N ASN A 350 -5.74 -21.48 18.39
CA ASN A 350 -4.51 -20.73 18.25
C ASN A 350 -4.37 -19.69 19.37
N LYS A 351 -3.14 -19.47 19.84
CA LYS A 351 -2.82 -18.39 20.81
C LYS A 351 -3.07 -16.99 20.24
N LEU A 352 -3.15 -16.86 18.92
CA LEU A 352 -3.34 -15.61 18.19
C LEU A 352 -4.47 -15.80 17.17
N LEU A 353 -5.41 -14.86 17.15
CA LEU A 353 -6.55 -14.85 16.26
C LEU A 353 -6.51 -13.65 15.32
N MET A 354 -7.09 -13.82 14.14
CA MET A 354 -7.49 -12.72 13.27
C MET A 354 -8.87 -12.24 13.70
N VAL A 355 -8.98 -10.95 14.01
CA VAL A 355 -10.24 -10.27 14.34
C VAL A 355 -10.59 -9.38 13.15
N ARG A 356 -11.61 -9.77 12.39
CA ARG A 356 -11.94 -9.18 11.08
C ARG A 356 -13.33 -8.56 11.11
N SER A 357 -13.48 -7.41 10.47
CA SER A 357 -14.78 -6.85 10.14
C SER A 357 -15.49 -7.71 9.10
N ALA A 358 -16.79 -7.89 9.29
CA ALA A 358 -17.71 -8.53 8.34
C ALA A 358 -19.06 -7.78 8.34
N PHE A 359 -19.01 -6.45 8.21
CA PHE A 359 -20.19 -5.61 8.37
C PHE A 359 -21.19 -5.86 7.24
N ASN A 360 -22.46 -5.58 7.49
CA ASN A 360 -23.54 -5.75 6.49
C ASN A 360 -23.40 -4.90 5.22
N GLY A 361 -22.52 -3.88 5.26
CA GLY A 361 -22.15 -3.06 4.10
C GLY A 361 -20.98 -3.59 3.29
N GLU A 362 -20.26 -4.63 3.75
CA GLU A 362 -19.16 -5.22 2.99
C GLU A 362 -19.68 -6.17 1.89
N ASP A 363 -18.90 -6.33 0.83
CA ASP A 363 -19.17 -7.19 -0.33
C ASP A 363 -20.55 -6.98 -0.97
N LEU A 364 -21.01 -5.72 -1.00
CA LEU A 364 -22.24 -5.33 -1.71
C LEU A 364 -21.97 -5.06 -3.20
N PRO A 365 -22.92 -5.36 -4.10
CA PRO A 365 -22.82 -4.96 -5.51
C PRO A 365 -22.59 -3.45 -5.64
N ASP A 366 -21.71 -3.06 -6.55
CA ASP A 366 -21.36 -1.65 -6.85
C ASP A 366 -20.80 -0.84 -5.66
N TYR A 367 -20.41 -1.50 -4.57
CA TYR A 367 -19.83 -0.87 -3.39
C TYR A 367 -18.65 -1.67 -2.85
N SER A 368 -17.44 -1.14 -3.04
CA SER A 368 -16.23 -1.73 -2.48
C SER A 368 -15.96 -1.16 -1.08
N ALA A 369 -15.92 -2.05 -0.10
CA ALA A 369 -15.54 -1.74 1.27
C ALA A 369 -14.06 -2.08 1.60
N ALA A 370 -13.26 -2.41 0.58
CA ALA A 370 -11.87 -2.82 0.74
C ALA A 370 -11.04 -1.70 1.42
N GLY A 371 -10.30 -2.06 2.47
CA GLY A 371 -9.46 -1.13 3.22
C GLY A 371 -10.20 -0.04 4.01
N ILE A 372 -11.53 -0.12 4.14
CA ILE A 372 -12.36 0.86 4.86
C ILE A 372 -12.43 0.59 6.36
N TYR A 373 -12.68 -0.67 6.74
CA TYR A 373 -12.86 -1.10 8.12
C TYR A 373 -11.59 -1.81 8.63
N ASP A 374 -11.40 -1.81 9.95
CA ASP A 374 -10.21 -2.41 10.55
C ASP A 374 -10.26 -3.95 10.51
N SER A 375 -9.08 -4.56 10.51
CA SER A 375 -8.83 -5.94 10.91
C SER A 375 -7.54 -5.95 11.73
N THR A 376 -7.48 -6.77 12.78
CA THR A 376 -6.33 -6.83 13.70
C THR A 376 -6.02 -8.26 14.11
N LEU A 377 -4.89 -8.44 14.77
CA LEU A 377 -4.56 -9.67 15.50
C LEU A 377 -4.84 -9.45 16.98
N ALA A 378 -5.28 -10.51 17.67
CA ALA A 378 -5.52 -10.51 19.11
C ALA A 378 -5.00 -11.81 19.72
N TYR A 379 -4.28 -11.72 20.85
CA TYR A 379 -4.00 -12.87 21.69
C TYR A 379 -5.30 -13.36 22.33
N VAL A 380 -5.40 -14.67 22.58
CA VAL A 380 -6.58 -15.28 23.21
C VAL A 380 -6.55 -15.08 24.72
N GLU A 381 -6.60 -13.81 25.11
CA GLU A 381 -6.69 -13.32 26.48
C GLU A 381 -7.88 -12.35 26.57
N PRO A 382 -8.66 -12.34 27.67
CA PRO A 382 -9.92 -11.59 27.75
C PRO A 382 -9.81 -10.11 27.36
N GLU A 383 -8.81 -9.41 27.90
CA GLU A 383 -8.61 -7.98 27.66
C GLU A 383 -8.23 -7.67 26.20
N ASP A 384 -7.25 -8.39 25.64
CA ASP A 384 -6.76 -8.13 24.28
C ASP A 384 -7.82 -8.48 23.22
N LEU A 385 -8.55 -9.59 23.45
CA LEU A 385 -9.65 -9.99 22.57
C LEU A 385 -10.78 -8.97 22.60
N TYR A 386 -11.19 -8.50 23.79
CA TYR A 386 -12.20 -7.44 23.93
C TYR A 386 -11.79 -6.17 23.20
N ASN A 387 -10.58 -5.64 23.51
CA ASN A 387 -10.09 -4.40 22.91
C ASN A 387 -10.03 -4.50 21.38
N SER A 388 -9.61 -5.65 20.86
CA SER A 388 -9.54 -5.90 19.42
C SER A 388 -10.92 -5.98 18.76
N ILE A 389 -11.90 -6.65 19.39
CA ILE A 389 -13.28 -6.71 18.90
C ILE A 389 -13.90 -5.31 18.85
N ILE A 390 -13.75 -4.53 19.93
CA ILE A 390 -14.27 -3.17 20.05
C ILE A 390 -13.65 -2.26 19.01
N ARG A 391 -12.32 -2.32 18.83
CA ARG A 391 -11.62 -1.55 17.81
C ARG A 391 -12.17 -1.85 16.41
N VAL A 392 -12.28 -3.14 16.06
CA VAL A 392 -12.80 -3.54 14.75
C VAL A 392 -14.24 -3.05 14.58
N ALA A 393 -15.12 -3.25 15.56
CA ALA A 393 -16.50 -2.79 15.51
C ALA A 393 -16.63 -1.27 15.37
N GLN A 394 -15.81 -0.50 16.09
CA GLN A 394 -15.82 0.97 16.05
C GLN A 394 -15.16 1.55 14.81
N SER A 395 -14.43 0.76 14.02
CA SER A 395 -13.83 1.23 12.76
C SER A 395 -14.87 1.74 11.75
N LYS A 396 -16.17 1.46 11.94
CA LYS A 396 -17.26 2.11 11.19
C LYS A 396 -17.26 3.64 11.32
N TRP A 397 -16.66 4.19 12.37
CA TRP A 397 -16.51 5.62 12.61
C TRP A 397 -15.15 6.17 12.18
N GLY A 398 -14.30 5.34 11.57
CA GLY A 398 -13.07 5.80 10.95
C GLY A 398 -13.37 6.78 9.81
N TYR A 399 -12.46 7.72 9.58
CA TYR A 399 -12.64 8.74 8.54
C TYR A 399 -12.91 8.11 7.16
N LYS A 400 -12.22 7.02 6.79
CA LYS A 400 -12.44 6.27 5.54
C LYS A 400 -13.88 5.78 5.41
N ALA A 401 -14.44 5.23 6.49
CA ALA A 401 -15.81 4.70 6.53
C ALA A 401 -16.86 5.82 6.45
N ILE A 402 -16.68 6.91 7.19
CA ILE A 402 -17.56 8.09 7.11
C ILE A 402 -17.54 8.67 5.69
N PHE A 403 -16.35 8.85 5.12
CA PHE A 403 -16.22 9.40 3.78
C PHE A 403 -16.83 8.50 2.71
N SER A 404 -16.58 7.20 2.76
CA SER A 404 -17.23 6.26 1.84
C SER A 404 -18.75 6.32 1.96
N ARG A 405 -19.30 6.29 3.18
CA ARG A 405 -20.76 6.40 3.40
C ARG A 405 -21.35 7.65 2.77
N LYS A 406 -20.72 8.81 2.98
CA LYS A 406 -21.14 10.08 2.35
C LYS A 406 -21.15 9.99 0.83
N LYS A 407 -20.07 9.46 0.25
CA LYS A 407 -19.89 9.33 -1.20
C LYS A 407 -21.01 8.53 -1.85
N TYR A 408 -21.48 7.48 -1.17
CA TYR A 408 -22.51 6.56 -1.66
C TYR A 408 -23.90 6.79 -1.04
N GLY A 409 -24.09 7.88 -0.29
CA GLY A 409 -25.38 8.23 0.34
C GLY A 409 -25.88 7.19 1.36
N ILE A 410 -24.99 6.49 2.05
CA ILE A 410 -25.32 5.46 3.05
C ILE A 410 -25.53 6.13 4.42
N PRO A 411 -26.69 5.96 5.09
CA PRO A 411 -26.91 6.44 6.45
C PRO A 411 -25.96 5.80 7.47
N ASP A 412 -25.55 6.54 8.49
CA ASP A 412 -24.56 6.07 9.46
C ASP A 412 -25.02 4.88 10.31
N ASP A 413 -26.32 4.81 10.59
CA ASP A 413 -27.00 3.76 11.33
C ASP A 413 -27.29 2.50 10.48
N ALA A 414 -27.23 2.61 9.16
CA ALA A 414 -27.44 1.49 8.25
C ALA A 414 -26.29 0.46 8.30
N ILE A 415 -25.09 0.88 8.69
CA ILE A 415 -23.94 -0.03 8.86
C ILE A 415 -23.97 -0.65 10.27
N GLN A 416 -24.15 -1.96 10.33
CA GLN A 416 -24.25 -2.76 11.54
C GLN A 416 -23.04 -3.69 11.66
N PRO A 417 -22.21 -3.56 12.73
CA PRO A 417 -20.99 -4.32 12.86
C PRO A 417 -21.26 -5.80 13.14
N THR A 418 -20.61 -6.68 12.38
CA THR A 418 -20.39 -8.10 12.71
C THR A 418 -18.87 -8.33 12.70
N VAL A 419 -18.37 -9.11 13.64
CA VAL A 419 -16.92 -9.40 13.76
C VAL A 419 -16.69 -10.90 13.60
N VAL A 420 -15.78 -11.28 12.70
CA VAL A 420 -15.34 -12.66 12.48
C VAL A 420 -14.03 -12.89 13.23
N LEU A 421 -13.96 -14.00 13.96
CA LEU A 421 -12.75 -14.49 14.63
C LEU A 421 -12.27 -15.75 13.94
N GLN A 422 -10.99 -15.77 13.52
CA GLN A 422 -10.37 -16.89 12.81
C GLN A 422 -8.99 -17.23 13.40
N ASN A 423 -8.58 -18.49 13.29
CA ASN A 423 -7.21 -18.90 13.61
C ASN A 423 -6.19 -18.12 12.75
N TYR A 424 -5.19 -17.50 13.39
CA TYR A 424 -4.10 -16.85 12.64
C TYR A 424 -3.26 -17.85 11.86
N ILE A 425 -2.92 -17.50 10.62
CA ILE A 425 -1.93 -18.21 9.80
C ILE A 425 -0.68 -17.34 9.73
N LYS A 426 0.50 -17.96 9.88
CA LYS A 426 1.77 -17.30 9.56
C LYS A 426 2.19 -17.72 8.14
N PRO A 427 1.87 -16.94 7.10
CA PRO A 427 2.25 -17.27 5.74
C PRO A 427 3.73 -17.01 5.46
N ASP A 428 4.32 -17.81 4.58
CA ASP A 428 5.58 -17.55 3.88
C ASP A 428 5.40 -16.55 2.73
N TYR A 429 4.21 -16.56 2.12
CA TYR A 429 3.81 -15.61 1.09
C TYR A 429 2.36 -15.16 1.29
N LYS A 430 2.07 -13.87 1.09
CA LYS A 430 0.69 -13.34 1.11
C LYS A 430 0.27 -12.97 -0.30
N PHE A 431 -1.00 -13.11 -0.64
CA PHE A 431 -1.45 -12.71 -1.97
C PHE A 431 -2.81 -12.03 -1.99
N THR A 432 -3.00 -11.29 -3.09
CA THR A 432 -4.31 -10.92 -3.61
C THR A 432 -4.40 -11.38 -5.06
N LEU A 433 -5.53 -11.96 -5.43
CA LEU A 433 -5.80 -12.49 -6.75
C LEU A 433 -7.13 -11.95 -7.24
N TYR A 434 -7.14 -11.37 -8.44
CA TYR A 434 -8.37 -10.92 -9.08
C TYR A 434 -8.62 -11.72 -10.36
N THR A 435 -9.79 -12.34 -10.47
CA THR A 435 -10.09 -13.25 -11.58
C THR A 435 -10.52 -12.55 -12.87
N ASP A 436 -10.71 -11.23 -12.89
CA ASP A 436 -11.07 -10.50 -14.13
C ASP A 436 -10.16 -9.30 -14.37
N TYR A 437 -8.92 -9.61 -14.72
CA TYR A 437 -7.95 -8.62 -15.16
C TYR A 437 -7.86 -8.65 -16.69
N GLU A 438 -8.02 -7.49 -17.34
CA GLU A 438 -7.77 -7.25 -18.77
C GLU A 438 -8.13 -8.39 -19.73
N ASP A 439 -9.40 -8.44 -20.13
CA ASP A 439 -9.91 -9.37 -21.15
C ASP A 439 -9.75 -10.85 -20.77
N ASN A 440 -10.44 -11.26 -19.69
CA ASN A 440 -10.55 -12.67 -19.28
C ASN A 440 -9.23 -13.30 -18.82
N LYS A 441 -8.36 -12.51 -18.17
CA LYS A 441 -7.17 -13.00 -17.46
C LYS A 441 -7.38 -12.89 -15.96
N LEU A 442 -6.53 -13.58 -15.21
CA LEU A 442 -6.43 -13.50 -13.77
C LEU A 442 -5.10 -12.85 -13.42
N ARG A 443 -5.12 -11.95 -12.43
CA ARG A 443 -3.92 -11.26 -11.92
C ARG A 443 -3.67 -11.70 -10.49
N LEU A 444 -2.44 -12.11 -10.21
CA LEU A 444 -1.98 -12.47 -8.87
C LEU A 444 -0.84 -11.53 -8.45
N GLU A 445 -1.01 -10.89 -7.30
CA GLU A 445 0.00 -10.11 -6.61
C GLU A 445 0.47 -10.87 -5.37
N LEU A 446 1.73 -11.31 -5.36
CA LEU A 446 2.31 -12.17 -4.33
C LEU A 446 3.47 -11.46 -3.60
N TYR A 447 3.35 -11.35 -2.28
CA TYR A 447 4.32 -10.73 -1.39
C TYR A 447 5.13 -11.79 -0.64
N SER A 448 6.46 -11.70 -0.71
CA SER A 448 7.43 -12.64 -0.14
C SER A 448 8.08 -12.14 1.16
N ASP A 449 7.64 -10.99 1.67
CA ASP A 449 8.10 -10.44 2.94
C ASP A 449 7.08 -10.69 4.06
N ASN A 450 7.53 -10.58 5.31
CA ASN A 450 6.67 -10.69 6.49
C ASN A 450 6.18 -9.33 7.00
N ILE A 451 6.33 -8.28 6.20
CA ILE A 451 5.92 -6.94 6.61
C ILE A 451 4.39 -6.96 6.67
N TRP A 452 3.82 -6.53 7.80
CA TRP A 452 2.42 -6.16 8.16
C TRP A 452 1.93 -4.79 7.70
N ARG A 453 2.77 -3.81 7.98
CA ARG A 453 2.41 -2.39 7.92
C ARG A 453 3.32 -1.74 6.89
N GLY A 454 2.74 -0.98 5.96
CA GLY A 454 3.49 -0.31 4.90
C GLY A 454 3.75 -1.13 3.64
N HIS A 455 3.13 -2.31 3.46
CA HIS A 455 3.22 -3.07 2.19
C HIS A 455 2.64 -2.31 1.00
N GLU A 456 1.77 -1.33 1.27
CA GLU A 456 1.30 -0.38 0.25
C GLU A 456 2.49 0.39 -0.39
N ALA A 457 3.70 0.35 0.18
CA ALA A 457 4.90 0.92 -0.42
C ALA A 457 5.75 -0.07 -1.26
N HIS A 458 5.41 -1.37 -1.22
CA HIS A 458 6.20 -2.44 -1.86
C HIS A 458 5.44 -3.00 -3.07
N GLN A 459 6.14 -3.15 -4.20
CA GLN A 459 5.54 -3.80 -5.36
C GLN A 459 5.64 -5.30 -5.23
N PRO A 460 4.56 -6.04 -5.48
CA PRO A 460 4.53 -7.50 -5.35
C PRO A 460 5.28 -8.20 -6.49
N ASN A 461 5.51 -9.50 -6.32
CA ASN A 461 5.69 -10.37 -7.46
C ASN A 461 4.37 -10.47 -8.21
N VAL A 462 4.42 -10.40 -9.52
CA VAL A 462 3.23 -10.29 -10.35
C VAL A 462 3.14 -11.46 -11.30
N PHE A 463 1.98 -12.09 -11.32
CA PHE A 463 1.65 -13.14 -12.27
C PHE A 463 0.36 -12.81 -13.01
N THR A 464 0.30 -13.21 -14.27
CA THR A 464 -0.92 -13.16 -15.06
C THR A 464 -1.21 -14.55 -15.61
N TYR A 465 -2.47 -14.97 -15.52
CA TYR A 465 -2.94 -16.23 -16.09
C TYR A 465 -3.99 -15.94 -17.15
N ASP A 466 -3.72 -16.31 -18.40
CA ASP A 466 -4.68 -16.18 -19.49
C ASP A 466 -5.62 -17.39 -19.50
N LYS A 467 -6.91 -17.15 -19.20
CA LYS A 467 -7.90 -18.23 -19.09
C LYS A 467 -8.23 -18.89 -20.44
N LYS A 468 -7.93 -18.24 -21.57
CA LYS A 468 -8.19 -18.78 -22.91
C LYS A 468 -7.08 -19.72 -23.34
N THR A 469 -5.82 -19.37 -23.08
CA THR A 469 -4.66 -20.17 -23.48
C THR A 469 -4.21 -21.15 -22.39
N GLY A 470 -4.55 -20.88 -21.13
CA GLY A 470 -4.06 -21.59 -19.96
C GLY A 470 -2.62 -21.25 -19.59
N GLU A 471 -2.07 -20.15 -20.12
CA GLU A 471 -0.68 -19.73 -19.90
C GLU A 471 -0.55 -18.91 -18.62
N LEU A 472 0.37 -19.33 -17.75
CA LEU A 472 0.82 -18.57 -16.58
C LEU A 472 2.12 -17.83 -16.90
N THR A 473 2.12 -16.51 -16.78
CA THR A 473 3.30 -15.66 -16.93
C THR A 473 3.73 -15.08 -15.58
N TYR A 474 5.04 -15.07 -15.33
CA TYR A 474 5.65 -14.31 -14.23
C TYR A 474 6.12 -12.97 -14.80
N ASP A 475 5.30 -11.94 -14.60
CA ASP A 475 5.44 -10.67 -15.30
C ASP A 475 6.55 -9.82 -14.70
N SER A 476 6.60 -9.73 -13.36
CA SER A 476 7.58 -8.88 -12.68
C SER A 476 7.92 -9.32 -11.26
N VAL A 477 9.12 -8.96 -10.82
CA VAL A 477 9.66 -9.30 -9.50
C VAL A 477 9.25 -8.28 -8.43
N GLN A 478 9.07 -8.74 -7.18
CA GLN A 478 8.89 -7.90 -6.02
C GLN A 478 10.14 -7.04 -5.75
N LEU A 479 9.98 -5.72 -5.71
CA LEU A 479 11.06 -4.78 -5.39
C LEU A 479 10.94 -4.30 -3.94
N VAL A 480 11.90 -4.72 -3.12
CA VAL A 480 12.07 -4.29 -1.72
C VAL A 480 13.47 -3.72 -1.59
N GLU A 481 13.56 -2.46 -1.16
CA GLU A 481 14.83 -1.73 -0.94
C GLU A 481 15.82 -1.85 -2.13
N PRO A 482 15.39 -1.64 -3.39
CA PRO A 482 16.29 -1.82 -4.52
C PRO A 482 17.34 -0.71 -4.56
N GLN A 483 18.55 -1.03 -5.02
CA GLN A 483 19.68 -0.09 -4.98
C GLN A 483 20.39 -0.01 -6.33
N VAL A 484 20.67 1.23 -6.77
CA VAL A 484 21.43 1.55 -7.97
C VAL A 484 22.65 2.38 -7.57
N THR A 485 23.84 1.96 -8.03
CA THR A 485 25.09 2.68 -7.81
C THR A 485 25.49 3.41 -9.09
N TYR A 486 25.72 4.71 -9.00
CA TYR A 486 26.23 5.55 -10.08
C TYR A 486 27.69 5.94 -9.86
N ASP A 487 28.44 6.19 -10.92
CA ASP A 487 29.73 6.87 -10.85
C ASP A 487 29.58 8.40 -10.73
N GLU A 488 30.70 9.12 -10.60
CA GLU A 488 30.73 10.59 -10.50
C GLU A 488 30.17 11.35 -11.71
N ASN A 489 30.07 10.67 -12.85
CA ASN A 489 29.53 11.16 -14.11
C ASN A 489 28.08 10.70 -14.31
N LEU A 490 27.48 10.08 -13.28
CA LEU A 490 26.12 9.57 -13.25
C LEU A 490 25.86 8.41 -14.24
N ASN A 491 26.90 7.67 -14.61
CA ASN A 491 26.71 6.40 -15.31
C ASN A 491 26.41 5.28 -14.30
N VAL A 492 25.51 4.37 -14.66
CA VAL A 492 25.18 3.19 -13.85
C VAL A 492 26.40 2.27 -13.76
N LYS A 493 26.89 2.05 -12.53
CA LYS A 493 28.00 1.16 -12.23
C LYS A 493 27.52 -0.24 -11.82
N GLU A 494 26.49 -0.30 -10.98
CA GLU A 494 25.99 -1.55 -10.40
C GLU A 494 24.51 -1.43 -10.03
N MET A 495 23.78 -2.54 -10.11
CA MET A 495 22.42 -2.69 -9.57
C MET A 495 22.40 -3.95 -8.72
N GLN A 496 21.93 -3.83 -7.47
CA GLN A 496 21.98 -4.96 -6.55
C GLN A 496 21.04 -6.10 -6.97
N PRO A 497 21.41 -7.38 -6.73
CA PRO A 497 20.52 -8.51 -6.98
C PRO A 497 19.22 -8.42 -6.19
N LEU A 498 18.11 -8.81 -6.81
CA LEU A 498 16.81 -8.81 -6.15
C LEU A 498 16.66 -9.97 -5.17
N LYS A 499 16.27 -9.65 -3.94
CA LYS A 499 16.04 -10.60 -2.85
C LYS A 499 14.88 -11.58 -3.09
N TYR A 500 13.84 -11.13 -3.79
CA TYR A 500 12.55 -11.82 -3.87
C TYR A 500 12.22 -12.36 -5.27
N ASN A 501 13.24 -12.65 -6.08
CA ASN A 501 13.04 -13.28 -7.39
C ASN A 501 12.60 -14.74 -7.26
N LEU A 502 11.44 -15.07 -7.83
CA LEU A 502 10.85 -16.41 -7.79
C LEU A 502 11.23 -17.33 -8.96
N SER A 503 11.98 -16.84 -9.96
CA SER A 503 12.27 -17.61 -11.20
C SER A 503 12.95 -18.97 -10.96
N GLY A 504 13.63 -19.15 -9.82
CA GLY A 504 14.30 -20.39 -9.42
C GLY A 504 13.56 -21.20 -8.36
N LYS A 505 12.26 -20.95 -8.13
CA LYS A 505 11.45 -21.55 -7.06
C LYS A 505 10.24 -22.32 -7.60
N PRO A 506 10.43 -23.49 -8.24
CA PRO A 506 9.33 -24.26 -8.83
C PRO A 506 8.23 -24.62 -7.83
N GLU A 507 8.59 -24.84 -6.55
CA GLU A 507 7.64 -25.15 -5.47
C GLU A 507 6.60 -24.04 -5.26
N VAL A 508 6.97 -22.77 -5.50
CA VAL A 508 6.03 -21.64 -5.39
C VAL A 508 5.08 -21.62 -6.59
N PHE A 509 5.55 -21.97 -7.79
CA PHE A 509 4.72 -22.05 -8.99
C PHE A 509 3.67 -23.17 -8.88
N GLU A 510 4.00 -24.28 -8.23
CA GLU A 510 3.02 -25.35 -7.94
C GLU A 510 1.87 -24.85 -7.04
N LEU A 511 2.19 -24.07 -6.00
CA LEU A 511 1.18 -23.45 -5.13
C LEU A 511 0.34 -22.40 -5.86
N ILE A 512 0.96 -21.62 -6.75
CA ILE A 512 0.25 -20.67 -7.62
C ILE A 512 -0.72 -21.39 -8.54
N GLN A 513 -0.31 -22.51 -9.15
CA GLN A 513 -1.20 -23.29 -10.01
C GLN A 513 -2.39 -23.85 -9.22
N LYS A 514 -2.14 -24.40 -8.03
CA LYS A 514 -3.18 -24.87 -7.11
C LYS A 514 -4.18 -23.76 -6.73
N LEU A 515 -3.68 -22.55 -6.48
CA LEU A 515 -4.50 -21.36 -6.22
C LEU A 515 -5.33 -20.97 -7.45
N ILE A 516 -4.73 -20.94 -8.65
CA ILE A 516 -5.43 -20.60 -9.90
C ILE A 516 -6.57 -21.57 -10.16
N ASP A 517 -6.30 -22.88 -10.10
CA ASP A 517 -7.30 -23.93 -10.36
C ASP A 517 -8.49 -23.77 -9.40
N SER A 518 -8.21 -23.56 -8.12
CA SER A 518 -9.24 -23.30 -7.11
C SER A 518 -10.00 -22.00 -7.37
N SER A 519 -9.31 -20.93 -7.77
CA SER A 519 -9.90 -19.62 -8.05
C SER A 519 -10.87 -19.65 -9.24
N LEU A 520 -10.56 -20.43 -10.29
CA LEU A 520 -11.46 -20.62 -11.44
C LEU A 520 -12.74 -21.35 -11.05
N VAL A 521 -12.64 -22.32 -10.13
CA VAL A 521 -13.83 -22.99 -9.56
C VAL A 521 -14.64 -22.02 -8.71
N ILE A 522 -13.99 -21.22 -7.85
CA ILE A 522 -14.66 -20.23 -7.01
C ILE A 522 -15.41 -19.22 -7.89
N GLU A 523 -14.77 -18.63 -8.89
CA GLU A 523 -15.41 -17.71 -9.84
C GLU A 523 -16.66 -18.32 -10.50
N LYS A 524 -16.57 -19.57 -10.95
CA LYS A 524 -17.70 -20.28 -11.56
C LYS A 524 -18.84 -20.51 -10.57
N GLU A 525 -18.56 -20.95 -9.36
CA GLU A 525 -19.55 -21.24 -8.32
C GLU A 525 -20.17 -19.96 -7.74
N PHE A 526 -19.45 -18.84 -7.79
CA PHE A 526 -19.95 -17.53 -7.40
C PHE A 526 -20.67 -16.80 -8.53
N GLY A 527 -20.42 -17.17 -9.78
CA GLY A 527 -21.10 -16.64 -10.97
C GLY A 527 -20.65 -15.23 -11.37
N ALA A 528 -19.54 -14.74 -10.81
CA ALA A 528 -18.98 -13.42 -11.07
C ALA A 528 -17.47 -13.43 -10.78
N PRO A 529 -16.71 -12.47 -11.34
CA PRO A 529 -15.30 -12.27 -10.98
C PRO A 529 -15.11 -12.13 -9.47
N GLN A 530 -14.00 -12.66 -8.97
CA GLN A 530 -13.69 -12.71 -7.55
C GLN A 530 -12.39 -11.98 -7.24
N ASP A 531 -12.38 -11.30 -6.11
CA ASP A 531 -11.19 -10.77 -5.44
C ASP A 531 -10.90 -11.68 -4.25
N ILE A 532 -9.78 -12.39 -4.31
CA ILE A 532 -9.43 -13.48 -3.39
C ILE A 532 -8.12 -13.12 -2.69
N GLU A 533 -8.18 -13.06 -1.36
CA GLU A 533 -7.03 -12.84 -0.50
C GLU A 533 -6.60 -14.14 0.16
N GLY A 534 -5.33 -14.25 0.53
CA GLY A 534 -4.85 -15.43 1.23
C GLY A 534 -3.35 -15.45 1.46
N GLY A 535 -2.84 -16.64 1.75
CA GLY A 535 -1.40 -16.85 1.89
C GLY A 535 -0.98 -18.31 1.71
N PHE A 536 0.29 -18.49 1.38
CA PHE A 536 0.96 -19.78 1.34
C PHE A 536 1.70 -20.00 2.65
N ALA A 537 1.51 -21.16 3.28
CA ALA A 537 2.26 -21.55 4.47
C ALA A 537 2.73 -23.00 4.31
N GLY A 538 4.04 -23.20 4.18
CA GLY A 538 4.62 -24.46 3.73
C GLY A 538 4.08 -24.84 2.35
N ASN A 539 3.47 -26.03 2.26
CA ASN A 539 2.93 -26.58 1.00
C ASN A 539 1.41 -26.38 0.88
N GLU A 540 0.81 -25.53 1.72
CA GLU A 540 -0.63 -25.32 1.79
C GLU A 540 -1.00 -23.91 1.32
N VAL A 541 -2.13 -23.81 0.61
CA VAL A 541 -2.75 -22.55 0.19
C VAL A 541 -3.92 -22.27 1.12
N TYR A 542 -3.92 -21.10 1.75
CA TYR A 542 -5.02 -20.62 2.60
C TYR A 542 -5.75 -19.46 1.94
N LEU A 543 -7.08 -19.47 2.00
CA LEU A 543 -7.96 -18.34 1.63
C LEU A 543 -8.63 -17.76 2.89
#